data_AF-A0A177G098-F1
#
_entry.id   AF-A0A177G098-F1
#
_cell.length_a   1.000
_cell.length_b   1.000
_cell.length_c   1.000
_cell.angle_alpha   90.00
_cell.angle_beta   90.00
_cell.angle_gamma   90.00
#
_symmetry.space_group_name_H-M   'P 1'
#
loop_
_entity.id
_entity.type
_entity.pdbx_description
1 polymer ?
#
loop_
_entity_poly.entity_id
_entity_poly.type
_entity_poly.pdbx_seq_one_letter_code
_entity_poly.pdbx_strand_id
1 'polypeptide(L)' 'MPVAGDDAAAKKLVMALVDQLGFDPVDAGSLAESWRQQPGTPVYCGDFDAAGVRKALAEASPERTAAFKA' A
#
# COMPACT_ATOMS: atom_id res chain seq x y z
N MET A 1 -1.53 -2.86 -6.71
CA MET A 1 -2.30 -1.93 -5.85
C MET A 1 -2.26 -2.41 -4.39
N PRO A 2 -1.63 -1.68 -3.46
CA PRO A 2 -1.58 -2.07 -2.05
C PRO A 2 -2.93 -1.86 -1.34
N VAL A 3 -3.32 -2.79 -0.47
CA VAL A 3 -4.56 -2.77 0.32
C VAL A 3 -4.24 -3.07 1.78
N ALA A 4 -4.56 -2.15 2.69
CA ALA A 4 -4.40 -2.30 4.13
C ALA A 4 -5.76 -2.34 4.83
N GLY A 5 -5.88 -3.14 5.90
CA GLY A 5 -7.12 -3.31 6.64
C GLY A 5 -7.00 -4.28 7.81
N ASP A 6 -7.69 -3.98 8.90
CA ASP A 6 -7.65 -4.76 10.14
C ASP A 6 -8.66 -5.91 10.15
N ASP A 7 -9.78 -5.75 9.44
CA ASP A 7 -10.73 -6.83 9.22
C ASP A 7 -10.31 -7.68 8.01
N ALA A 8 -9.95 -8.94 8.27
CA ALA A 8 -9.43 -9.84 7.25
C ALA A 8 -10.48 -10.18 6.15
N ALA A 9 -11.77 -10.27 6.51
CA ALA A 9 -12.83 -10.60 5.56
C ALA A 9 -13.11 -9.41 4.63
N ALA A 10 -13.21 -8.21 5.18
CA ALA A 10 -13.37 -6.97 4.42
C ALA A 10 -12.15 -6.71 3.51
N LYS A 11 -10.93 -6.88 4.02
CA LYS A 11 -9.71 -6.73 3.20
C LYS A 11 -9.70 -7.72 2.03
N LYS A 12 -10.04 -8.99 2.27
CA LYS A 12 -10.13 -10.01 1.22
C LYS A 12 -11.18 -9.65 0.16
N LEU A 13 -12.34 -9.15 0.58
CA LEU A 13 -13.39 -8.69 -0.34
C LEU A 13 -12.90 -7.54 -1.24
N VAL A 14 -12.24 -6.55 -0.66
CA VAL A 14 -11.68 -5.41 -1.41
C VAL A 14 -10.58 -5.87 -2.36
N MET A 15 -9.69 -6.77 -1.93
CA MET A 15 -8.65 -7.34 -2.81
C MET A 15 -9.26 -8.07 -4.01
N ALA A 16 -10.32 -8.86 -3.80
CA ALA A 16 -11.02 -9.53 -4.90
C ALA A 16 -11.68 -8.53 -5.87
N LEU A 17 -12.25 -7.44 -5.36
CA LEU A 17 -12.78 -6.37 -6.21
C LEU A 17 -11.68 -5.70 -7.05
N VAL A 18 -10.52 -5.41 -6.43
CA VAL A 18 -9.37 -4.80 -7.13
C VAL A 18 -8.87 -5.70 -8.26
N ASP A 19 -8.79 -7.01 -8.01
CA ASP A 19 -8.46 -8.04 -9.01
C ASP A 19 -9.47 -8.06 -10.17
N GLN A 20 -10.77 -8.04 -9.85
CA GLN A 20 -11.85 -7.98 -10.86
C GLN A 20 -11.82 -6.71 -11.72
N LEU A 21 -11.30 -5.61 -11.18
CA LEU A 21 -11.11 -4.36 -11.92
C LEU A 21 -9.87 -4.37 -12.82
N GLY A 22 -9.08 -5.45 -12.81
CA GLY A 22 -7.92 -5.64 -13.66
C GLY A 22 -6.60 -5.14 -13.06
N PHE A 23 -6.54 -4.93 -11.75
CA PHE A 23 -5.29 -4.58 -11.04
C PHE A 23 -4.80 -5.77 -10.20
N ASP A 24 -3.50 -5.85 -9.95
CA ASP A 24 -2.96 -6.85 -9.01
C ASP A 24 -3.01 -6.33 -7.55
N PRO A 25 -3.91 -6.82 -6.69
CA PRO A 25 -3.92 -6.42 -5.28
C PRO A 25 -2.69 -6.97 -4.53
N VAL A 26 -2.16 -6.17 -3.61
CA VAL A 26 -1.09 -6.58 -2.68
C VAL A 26 -1.56 -6.31 -1.26
N ASP A 27 -1.55 -7.34 -0.40
CA ASP A 27 -1.83 -7.14 1.02
C ASP A 27 -0.71 -6.30 1.65
N ALA A 28 -1.06 -5.11 2.13
CA ALA A 28 -0.16 -4.14 2.75
C ALA A 28 -0.25 -4.15 4.29
N GLY A 29 -0.96 -5.12 4.88
CA GLY A 29 -1.04 -5.31 6.33
C GLY A 29 -2.25 -4.64 6.99
N SER A 30 -2.03 -4.12 8.19
CA SER A 30 -3.03 -3.45 9.04
C SER A 30 -3.18 -1.97 8.66
N LEU A 31 -4.24 -1.31 9.15
CA LEU A 31 -4.37 0.13 9.00
C LEU A 31 -3.24 0.90 9.68
N ALA A 32 -2.70 0.37 10.77
CA ALA A 32 -1.53 0.93 11.44
C ALA A 32 -0.27 0.92 10.56
N GLU A 33 -0.12 -0.04 9.65
CA GLU A 33 0.99 -0.12 8.69
C GLU A 33 0.73 0.66 7.39
N SER A 34 -0.47 1.22 7.20
CA SER A 34 -0.86 1.90 5.95
C SER A 34 -0.09 3.19 5.66
N TRP A 35 0.68 3.72 6.63
CA TRP A 35 1.56 4.86 6.39
C TRP A 35 2.60 4.58 5.28
N ARG A 36 2.96 3.31 5.04
CA ARG A 36 3.90 2.88 3.99
C ARG A 36 3.42 3.13 2.56
N GLN A 37 2.13 3.47 2.39
CA GLN A 37 1.50 3.79 1.11
C GLN A 37 0.97 5.23 1.01
N GLN A 38 1.43 6.11 1.90
CA GLN A 38 1.03 7.53 1.97
C GLN A 38 2.05 8.44 1.26
N PRO A 39 1.72 9.73 1.00
CA PRO A 39 2.66 10.68 0.41
C PRO A 39 4.03 10.68 1.09
N GLY A 40 5.08 10.74 0.28
CA GLY A 40 6.47 10.71 0.76
C GLY A 40 7.06 9.31 0.96
N THR A 41 6.32 8.25 0.61
CA THR A 41 6.82 6.86 0.61
C THR A 41 7.09 6.35 -0.81
N PRO A 42 7.96 5.35 -1.00
CA PRO A 42 8.38 4.89 -2.33
C PRO A 42 7.24 4.37 -3.23
N VAL A 43 6.17 3.82 -2.64
CA VAL A 43 5.05 3.24 -3.41
C VAL A 43 4.06 4.31 -3.89
N TYR A 44 4.06 5.50 -3.28
CA TYR A 44 3.04 6.51 -3.52
C TYR A 44 3.13 7.08 -4.95
N CYS A 45 2.02 7.00 -5.70
CA CYS A 45 1.92 7.41 -7.10
C CYS A 45 2.91 6.72 -8.08
N GLY A 46 3.53 5.61 -7.67
CA GLY A 46 4.41 4.83 -8.55
C GLY A 46 3.65 3.86 -9.42
N ASP A 47 4.13 3.67 -10.66
CA ASP A 47 3.65 2.65 -11.58
C ASP A 47 4.48 1.38 -11.42
N PHE A 48 3.89 0.36 -10.78
CA PHE A 48 4.57 -0.87 -10.39
C PHE A 48 3.67 -2.09 -10.64
N ASP A 49 4.31 -3.19 -11.02
CA ASP A 49 3.70 -4.50 -10.86
C ASP A 49 3.59 -4.90 -9.38
N ALA A 50 2.95 -6.05 -9.11
CA ALA A 50 2.76 -6.52 -7.74
C ALA A 50 4.08 -6.78 -6.99
N ALA A 51 5.18 -7.14 -7.67
CA ALA A 51 6.48 -7.36 -7.04
C ALA A 51 7.14 -6.01 -6.67
N GLY A 52 7.06 -5.02 -7.56
CA GLY A 52 7.49 -3.65 -7.34
C GLY A 52 6.76 -3.00 -6.16
N VAL A 53 5.44 -3.19 -6.06
CA VAL A 53 4.66 -2.72 -4.90
C VAL A 53 5.18 -3.31 -3.59
N ARG A 54 5.42 -4.64 -3.53
CA ARG A 54 5.95 -5.29 -2.32
C ARG A 54 7.32 -4.74 -1.94
N LYS A 55 8.20 -4.54 -2.91
CA LYS A 55 9.52 -3.95 -2.70
C LYS A 55 9.41 -2.51 -2.18
N ALA A 56 8.62 -1.67 -2.83
CA ALA A 56 8.45 -0.26 -2.46
C ALA A 56 7.83 -0.09 -1.05
N LEU A 57 6.89 -0.96 -0.66
CA LEU A 57 6.34 -1.01 0.70
C LEU A 57 7.40 -1.39 1.76
N ALA A 58 8.33 -2.28 1.41
CA ALA A 58 9.41 -2.69 2.29
C ALA A 58 10.48 -1.60 2.47
N GLU A 59 10.68 -0.76 1.46
CA GLU A 59 11.64 0.36 1.45
C GLU A 59 11.10 1.63 2.15
N ALA A 60 9.81 1.66 2.53
CA ALA A 60 9.22 2.80 3.20
C ALA A 60 9.86 3.07 4.58
N SER A 61 10.18 4.34 4.84
CA SER A 61 10.74 4.81 6.12
C SER A 61 9.68 5.54 6.95
N PRO A 62 9.59 5.30 8.27
CA PRO A 62 8.67 6.04 9.14
C PRO A 62 9.08 7.52 9.32
N GLU A 63 10.29 7.90 8.90
CA GLU A 63 10.72 9.29 8.90
C GLU A 63 9.97 10.09 7.83
N ARG A 64 9.21 11.10 8.27
CA ARG A 64 8.52 12.02 7.35
C ARG A 64 9.53 12.86 6.58
N THR A 65 9.38 12.96 5.27
CA THR A 65 10.21 13.84 4.44
C THR A 65 9.92 15.31 4.75
N ALA A 66 10.86 16.21 4.44
CA ALA A 66 10.76 17.63 4.79
C ALA A 66 9.47 18.30 4.29
N ALA A 67 8.98 17.93 3.10
CA ALA A 67 7.75 18.47 2.51
C ALA A 67 6.47 18.11 3.30
N PHE A 68 6.54 17.09 4.16
CA PHE A 68 5.45 16.65 5.00
C PHE A 68 5.81 16.74 6.48
N LYS A 69 6.78 17.55 6.92
CA LYS A 69 6.98 17.85 8.35
C LYS A 69 6.07 19.02 8.77
N ALA A 70 5.61 19.02 10.03
CA ALA A 70 4.79 20.09 10.61
C ALA A 70 5.63 21.31 10.99
#